data_AF-A0A5F2I0W9-F1
#
_entry.id   AF-A0A5F2I0W9-F1
#
_cell.length_a   1.000
_cell.length_b   1.000
_cell.length_c   1.000
_cell.angle_alpha   90.00
_cell.angle_beta   90.00
_cell.angle_gamma   90.00
#
_symmetry.space_group_name_H-M   'P 1'
#
loop_
_entity.id
_entity.type
_entity.pdbx_description
1 polymer ?
#
loop_
_entity_poly.entity_id
_entity_poly.type
_entity_poly.pdbx_seq_one_letter_code
_entity_poly.pdbx_strand_id
1 'polypeptide(L)'
;ALGVTLTAGAMGAWNIDESRHARESLHPADYYGSSYYQIWIKALETLLERHGFVTQNDLEAGKALDLAATPKRVLKAADVPAVLAKGGPCDRPVTKPARFRTGDRV
;
A
#
# COMPACT_ATOMS: atom_id res chain seq x y z
N ALA A 1 7.82 8.21 5.72
CA ALA A 1 7.11 7.52 4.61
C ALA A 1 7.20 6.00 4.70
N LEU A 2 8.37 5.38 4.52
CA LEU A 2 8.49 3.90 4.51
C LEU A 2 7.78 3.19 5.68
N GLY A 3 8.16 3.52 6.92
CA GLY A 3 7.61 2.86 8.11
C GLY A 3 6.09 3.00 8.22
N VAL A 4 5.55 4.22 8.02
CA VAL A 4 4.10 4.47 8.10
C VAL A 4 3.32 3.77 6.98
N THR A 5 3.87 3.68 5.77
CA THR A 5 3.25 2.92 4.68
C THR A 5 3.20 1.43 4.99
N LEU A 6 4.28 0.87 5.57
CA LEU A 6 4.31 -0.54 5.96
C LEU A 6 3.33 -0.85 7.10
N THR A 7 3.28 -0.02 8.14
CA THR A 7 2.33 -0.22 9.25
C THR A 7 0.88 -0.06 8.80
N ALA A 8 0.59 0.91 7.92
CA ALA A 8 -0.74 1.07 7.35
C ALA A 8 -1.15 -0.13 6.47
N GLY A 9 -0.26 -0.61 5.60
CA GLY A 9 -0.51 -1.82 4.81
C GLY A 9 -0.73 -3.07 5.68
N ALA A 10 -0.11 -3.13 6.86
CA ALA A 10 -0.30 -4.23 7.79
C ALA A 10 -1.73 -4.34 8.36
N MET A 11 -2.52 -3.26 8.26
CA MET A 11 -3.95 -3.22 8.62
C MET A 11 -4.81 -4.16 7.78
N GLY A 12 -4.30 -4.60 6.60
CA GLY A 12 -4.91 -5.64 5.77
C GLY A 12 -6.13 -5.19 4.98
N ALA A 13 -6.32 -3.88 4.82
CA ALA A 13 -7.41 -3.32 4.02
C ALA A 13 -7.15 -3.41 2.51
N TRP A 14 -5.89 -3.22 2.09
CA TRP A 14 -5.44 -3.31 0.70
C TRP A 14 -4.20 -4.19 0.53
N ASN A 15 -3.79 -4.43 -0.71
CA ASN A 15 -2.58 -5.18 -1.07
C ASN A 15 -1.50 -4.28 -1.72
N ILE A 16 -0.35 -4.87 -2.06
CA ILE A 16 0.77 -4.13 -2.66
C ILE A 16 0.45 -3.60 -4.07
N ASP A 17 -0.39 -4.29 -4.82
CA ASP A 17 -0.73 -3.91 -6.19
C ASP A 17 -1.65 -2.69 -6.20
N GLU A 18 -2.61 -2.62 -5.28
CA GLU A 18 -3.41 -1.41 -5.06
C GLU A 18 -2.52 -0.24 -4.60
N SER A 19 -1.49 -0.52 -3.79
CA SER A 19 -0.52 0.50 -3.37
C SER A 19 0.28 1.07 -4.54
N ARG A 20 0.64 0.23 -5.52
CA ARG A 20 1.30 0.68 -6.76
C ARG A 20 0.34 1.48 -7.62
N HIS A 21 -0.87 0.97 -7.80
CA HIS A 21 -1.89 1.64 -8.59
C HIS A 21 -2.23 3.03 -8.03
N ALA A 22 -2.30 3.20 -6.71
CA ALA A 22 -2.52 4.50 -6.08
C ALA A 22 -1.39 5.51 -6.39
N ARG A 23 -0.13 5.04 -6.51
CA ARG A 23 1.01 5.88 -6.90
C ARG A 23 0.95 6.24 -8.39
N GLU A 24 0.61 5.26 -9.22
CA GLU A 24 0.45 5.43 -10.69
C GLU A 24 -0.72 6.35 -11.05
N SER A 25 -1.72 6.43 -10.18
CA SER A 25 -2.92 7.26 -10.37
C SER A 25 -2.78 8.70 -9.86
N LEU A 26 -1.62 9.06 -9.31
CA LEU A 26 -1.35 10.46 -8.97
C LEU A 26 -1.40 11.32 -10.23
N HIS A 27 -1.92 12.54 -10.09
CA HIS A 27 -1.89 13.49 -11.20
C HIS A 27 -0.43 13.65 -11.69
N PRO A 28 -0.15 13.65 -13.02
CA PRO A 28 1.22 13.62 -13.52
C PRO A 28 2.12 14.73 -12.98
N ALA A 29 1.57 15.94 -12.81
CA ALA A 29 2.31 17.06 -12.21
C ALA A 29 2.71 16.79 -10.75
N ASP A 30 1.84 16.14 -9.97
CA ASP A 30 2.16 15.72 -8.61
C ASP A 30 3.21 14.62 -8.59
N TYR A 31 3.10 13.63 -9.48
CA TYR A 31 4.02 12.50 -9.53
C TYR A 31 5.44 12.99 -9.89
N TYR A 32 5.60 13.73 -10.98
CA TYR A 32 6.91 14.20 -11.44
C TYR A 32 7.48 15.34 -10.58
N GLY A 33 6.63 16.09 -9.89
CA GLY A 33 7.03 17.13 -8.94
C GLY A 33 7.38 16.61 -7.53
N SER A 34 7.13 15.34 -7.25
CA SER A 34 7.33 14.75 -5.92
C SER A 34 8.62 13.94 -5.83
N SER A 35 9.31 14.04 -4.69
CA SER A 35 10.35 13.08 -4.33
C SER A 35 9.78 11.67 -4.13
N TYR A 36 10.65 10.67 -4.17
CA TYR A 36 10.27 9.27 -4.04
C TYR A 36 9.33 8.98 -2.86
N TYR A 37 9.64 9.51 -1.67
CA TYR A 37 8.81 9.28 -0.50
C TYR A 37 7.59 10.20 -0.40
N GLN A 38 7.56 11.33 -1.11
CA GLN A 38 6.34 12.13 -1.24
C GLN A 38 5.29 11.39 -2.08
N ILE A 39 5.70 10.70 -3.16
CA ILE A 39 4.81 9.83 -3.94
C ILE A 39 4.15 8.78 -3.04
N TRP A 40 4.91 8.19 -2.12
CA TRP A 40 4.40 7.19 -1.17
C TRP A 40 3.39 7.78 -0.19
N ILE A 41 3.63 8.98 0.33
CA ILE A 41 2.70 9.64 1.27
C ILE A 41 1.41 10.04 0.57
N LYS A 42 1.48 10.71 -0.60
CA LYS A 42 0.30 11.11 -1.37
C LYS A 42 -0.59 9.91 -1.70
N ALA A 43 0.02 8.81 -2.18
CA ALA A 43 -0.72 7.58 -2.45
C ALA A 43 -1.27 6.91 -1.17
N LEU A 44 -0.56 7.02 -0.04
CA LEU A 44 -1.02 6.48 1.24
C LEU A 44 -2.25 7.25 1.76
N GLU A 45 -2.28 8.57 1.63
CA GLU A 45 -3.45 9.39 1.98
C GLU A 45 -4.68 8.93 1.20
N THR A 46 -4.55 8.74 -0.13
CA THR A 46 -5.63 8.19 -0.97
C THR A 46 -6.10 6.81 -0.51
N LEU A 47 -5.20 5.92 -0.09
CA LEU A 47 -5.57 4.59 0.38
C LEU A 47 -6.26 4.64 1.74
N LEU A 48 -5.75 5.44 2.67
CA LEU A 48 -6.35 5.60 3.99
C LEU A 48 -7.76 6.17 3.89
N GLU A 49 -7.96 7.17 3.03
CA GLU A 49 -9.28 7.76 2.77
C GLU A 49 -10.22 6.76 2.10
N ARG A 50 -9.79 6.13 1.01
CA ARG A 50 -10.59 5.14 0.28
C ARG A 50 -11.10 4.01 1.17
N HIS A 51 -10.29 3.57 2.12
CA HIS A 51 -10.62 2.48 3.03
C HIS A 51 -11.18 2.96 4.39
N GLY A 52 -11.48 4.26 4.51
CA GLY A 52 -12.18 4.85 5.66
C GLY A 52 -11.37 4.95 6.95
N PHE A 53 -10.04 4.88 6.88
CA PHE A 53 -9.17 5.06 8.05
C PHE A 53 -8.91 6.52 8.40
N VAL A 54 -9.09 7.41 7.44
CA VAL A 54 -8.90 8.86 7.55
C VAL A 54 -9.97 9.51 6.67
N THR A 55 -10.50 10.67 7.04
CA THR A 55 -11.37 11.48 6.18
C THR A 55 -10.64 12.71 5.65
N GLN A 56 -11.21 13.37 4.65
CA GLN A 56 -10.71 14.66 4.19
C GLN A 56 -10.67 15.71 5.33
N ASN A 57 -11.64 15.71 6.24
CA ASN A 57 -11.65 16.59 7.40
C ASN A 57 -10.46 16.32 8.34
N ASP A 58 -10.13 15.05 8.56
CA ASP A 58 -8.97 14.65 9.38
C ASP A 58 -7.67 15.19 8.79
N LEU A 59 -7.51 15.09 7.46
CA LEU A 59 -6.33 15.56 6.72
C LEU A 59 -6.20 17.08 6.79
N GLU A 60 -7.28 17.81 6.54
CA GLU A 60 -7.30 19.28 6.60
C GLU A 60 -7.03 19.81 8.01
N ALA A 61 -7.58 19.15 9.04
CA ALA A 61 -7.37 19.53 10.42
C ALA A 61 -6.02 19.07 11.01
N GLY A 62 -5.34 18.11 10.35
CA GLY A 62 -4.13 17.49 10.86
C GLY A 62 -4.33 16.70 12.16
N LYS A 63 -5.56 16.26 12.45
CA LYS A 63 -5.93 15.48 13.64
C LYS A 63 -7.15 14.61 13.36
N ALA A 64 -7.26 13.48 14.07
CA ALA A 64 -8.43 12.62 13.97
C ALA A 64 -9.67 13.31 14.57
N LEU A 65 -10.64 13.59 13.72
CA LEU A 65 -11.94 14.19 14.02
C LEU A 65 -13.06 13.17 13.84
N ASP A 66 -13.02 12.44 12.74
CA ASP A 66 -14.07 11.52 12.33
C ASP A 66 -13.79 10.08 12.79
N LEU A 67 -14.81 9.23 12.71
CA LEU A 67 -14.67 7.80 13.04
C LEU A 67 -13.85 7.08 11.97
N ALA A 68 -12.81 6.35 12.40
CA ALA A 68 -11.99 5.53 11.52
C ALA A 68 -12.48 4.08 11.45
N ALA A 69 -12.27 3.43 10.30
CA ALA A 69 -12.49 2.01 10.11
C ALA A 69 -11.63 1.16 11.07
N THR A 70 -12.17 0.01 11.48
CA THR A 70 -11.44 -0.96 12.30
C THR A 70 -10.48 -1.78 11.44
N PRO A 71 -9.16 -1.80 11.74
CA PRO A 71 -8.21 -2.59 10.97
C PRO A 71 -8.48 -4.08 11.15
N LYS A 72 -8.31 -4.87 10.06
CA LYS A 72 -8.48 -6.34 10.12
C LYS A 72 -7.40 -7.01 10.99
N ARG A 73 -6.24 -6.37 11.09
CA ARG A 73 -5.09 -6.81 11.87
C ARG A 73 -4.27 -5.62 12.35
N VAL A 74 -3.65 -5.74 13.51
CA VAL A 74 -2.68 -4.75 14.01
C VAL A 74 -1.33 -5.43 14.17
N LEU A 75 -0.32 -4.99 13.41
CA LEU A 75 1.05 -5.47 13.57
C LEU A 75 1.67 -4.89 14.84
N LYS A 76 2.03 -5.75 15.79
CA LYS A 76 2.69 -5.32 17.03
C LYS A 76 4.19 -5.13 16.79
N ALA A 77 4.79 -4.22 17.55
CA ALA A 77 6.21 -3.88 17.41
C ALA A 77 7.13 -5.11 17.54
N ALA A 78 6.84 -6.01 18.48
CA ALA A 78 7.61 -7.24 18.71
C ALA A 78 7.60 -8.19 17.51
N ASP A 79 6.54 -8.16 16.68
CA ASP A 79 6.37 -9.06 15.54
C ASP A 79 7.01 -8.51 14.24
N VAL A 80 7.40 -7.23 14.22
CA VAL A 80 7.93 -6.56 13.02
C VAL A 80 9.13 -7.30 12.41
N PRO A 81 10.18 -7.69 13.18
CA PRO A 81 11.34 -8.35 12.59
C PRO A 81 10.97 -9.67 11.91
N ALA A 82 10.12 -10.49 12.54
CA ALA A 82 9.69 -11.77 12.01
C ALA A 82 8.83 -11.62 10.74
N VAL A 83 7.92 -10.65 10.72
CA VAL A 83 7.06 -10.38 9.56
C VAL A 83 7.89 -9.89 8.37
N LEU A 84 8.85 -8.99 8.61
CA LEU A 84 9.73 -8.50 7.55
C LEU A 84 10.64 -9.61 7.00
N ALA A 85 11.19 -10.46 7.87
CA ALA A 85 12.00 -11.60 7.46
C ALA A 85 11.21 -12.63 6.63
N LYS A 86 9.92 -12.82 6.95
CA LYS A 86 9.03 -13.72 6.20
C LYS A 86 8.71 -13.20 4.79
N GLY A 87 8.63 -11.88 4.61
CA GLY A 87 8.26 -11.25 3.35
C GLY A 87 6.80 -11.50 2.92
N GLY A 88 6.51 -11.25 1.64
CA GLY A 88 5.17 -11.37 1.04
C GLY A 88 5.19 -12.20 -0.24
N PRO A 89 5.15 -13.55 -0.15
CA PRO A 89 5.20 -14.42 -1.33
C PRO A 89 3.98 -14.21 -2.25
N CYS A 90 4.26 -13.91 -3.52
CA CYS A 90 3.25 -13.75 -4.56
C CYS A 90 3.00 -15.03 -5.37
N ASP A 91 3.81 -16.08 -5.17
CA ASP A 91 3.64 -17.37 -5.83
C ASP A 91 2.27 -17.98 -5.53
N ARG A 92 1.63 -18.53 -6.56
CA ARG A 92 0.35 -19.24 -6.45
C ARG A 92 0.44 -20.54 -7.24
N PRO A 93 -0.23 -21.62 -6.78
CA PRO A 93 -0.37 -22.83 -7.59
C PRO A 93 -1.04 -22.51 -8.93
N VAL A 94 -0.43 -22.94 -10.02
CA VAL A 94 -0.98 -22.81 -11.38
C VAL A 94 -1.12 -24.20 -11.99
N THR A 95 -2.31 -24.51 -12.50
CA THR A 95 -2.61 -25.81 -13.13
C THR A 95 -2.35 -25.82 -14.64
N LYS A 96 -2.28 -24.63 -15.26
CA LYS A 96 -2.02 -24.47 -16.68
C LYS A 96 -0.51 -24.44 -16.95
N PRO A 97 -0.03 -25.11 -18.00
CA PRO A 97 1.37 -24.99 -18.39
C PRO A 97 1.69 -23.56 -18.85
N ALA A 98 2.96 -23.16 -18.71
CA ALA A 98 3.44 -21.87 -19.21
C ALA A 98 3.24 -21.78 -20.73
N ARG A 99 2.77 -20.62 -21.21
CA ARG A 99 2.54 -20.36 -22.65
C ARG A 99 3.82 -20.17 -23.46
N PHE A 100 4.90 -19.81 -22.78
CA PHE A 100 6.18 -19.46 -23.38
C PHE A 100 7.31 -20.18 -22.65
N ARG A 101 8.43 -20.38 -23.34
CA ARG A 101 9.70 -20.92 -22.81
C ARG A 101 10.86 -20.01 -23.19
N THR A 102 12.00 -20.18 -22.51
CA THR A 102 13.23 -19.43 -22.78
C THR A 102 13.61 -19.53 -24.26
N GLY A 103 13.72 -18.37 -24.93
CA GLY A 103 14.07 -18.27 -26.36
C GLY A 103 12.88 -17.97 -27.29
N ASP A 104 11.63 -18.05 -26.81
CA ASP A 104 10.47 -17.67 -27.62
C ASP A 104 10.46 -16.15 -27.87
N ARG A 105 10.01 -15.74 -29.07
CA ARG A 105 9.69 -14.34 -29.37
C ARG A 105 8.24 -14.07 -28.94
N VAL A 106 8.04 -13.05 -28.10
CA VAL A 106 6.74 -12.64 -27.53
C VAL A 106 6.29 -11.28 -28.04
#